data_AF-A0A661D2F6-F1
#
_entry.id   AF-A0A661D2F6-F1
#
_cell.length_a   1.000
_cell.length_b   1.000
_cell.length_c   1.000
_cell.angle_alpha   90.00
_cell.angle_beta   90.00
_cell.angle_gamma   90.00
#
_symmetry.space_group_name_H-M   'P 1'
#
loop_
_entity.id
_entity.type
_entity.pdbx_description
1 polymer ?
#
loop_
_entity_poly.entity_id
_entity_poly.type
_entity_poly.pdbx_seq_one_letter_code
_entity_poly.pdbx_strand_id
1 'polypeptide(L)'
;MNNPLTQNRRLLKPQNASSKRTVTKFKYTALATGIAMALSGPSYADLDEGVVAYYPFSGNADDASGNGNHGSVDGATLTTGRAGNSNCAYHFDGEDDVIEVPNTNNVFDLTDSWTLSAWVQFPETAMKYKPIV
;
A
#
# COMPACT_ATOMS: atom_id res chain seq x y z
N MET A 1 -34.79 33.12 46.84
CA MET A 1 -34.81 31.90 47.67
C MET A 1 -33.87 30.86 47.04
N ASN A 2 -32.78 30.56 47.74
CA ASN A 2 -31.99 29.30 47.83
C ASN A 2 -31.22 28.73 46.61
N ASN A 3 -29.93 29.11 46.49
CA ASN A 3 -28.64 28.34 46.55
C ASN A 3 -28.43 26.94 45.86
N PRO A 4 -27.16 26.46 45.64
CA PRO A 4 -26.54 26.21 44.32
C PRO A 4 -25.72 24.88 44.21
N LEU A 5 -24.92 24.73 43.14
CA LEU A 5 -23.85 23.72 42.89
C LEU A 5 -24.39 22.27 42.64
N THR A 6 -23.92 21.49 41.67
CA THR A 6 -22.52 21.09 41.43
C THR A 6 -22.39 20.37 40.07
N GLN A 7 -21.31 20.71 39.35
CA GLN A 7 -20.41 19.80 38.64
C GLN A 7 -20.94 18.98 37.45
N ASN A 8 -20.76 19.50 36.24
CA ASN A 8 -20.53 18.67 35.05
C ASN A 8 -19.45 19.28 34.14
N ARG A 9 -18.26 19.54 34.69
CA ARG A 9 -17.03 19.63 33.90
C ARG A 9 -16.42 18.22 33.79
N ARG A 10 -16.88 17.41 32.84
CA ARG A 10 -16.14 16.22 32.42
C ARG A 10 -15.28 16.57 31.21
N LEU A 11 -14.00 16.75 31.53
CA LEU A 11 -12.88 16.86 30.61
C LEU A 11 -12.91 15.67 29.63
N LEU A 12 -13.05 15.94 28.32
CA LEU A 12 -12.71 14.96 27.29
C LEU A 12 -11.20 14.77 27.33
N LYS A 13 -10.76 13.65 27.90
CA LYS A 13 -9.36 13.22 27.88
C LYS A 13 -8.98 12.80 26.44
N PRO A 14 -7.71 13.01 26.03
CA PRO A 14 -7.25 12.77 24.66
C PRO A 14 -7.34 11.29 24.27
N GLN A 15 -7.82 11.04 23.04
CA GLN A 15 -7.85 9.73 22.38
C GLN A 15 -6.46 9.40 21.82
N ASN A 16 -5.50 9.09 22.68
CA ASN A 16 -4.28 8.37 22.31
C ASN A 16 -4.29 7.03 23.04
N ALA A 17 -5.10 6.09 22.55
CA ALA A 17 -5.00 4.69 22.95
C ALA A 17 -4.09 3.97 21.95
N SER A 18 -2.82 3.82 22.32
CA SER A 18 -1.89 2.88 21.70
C SER A 18 -2.56 1.50 21.66
N SER A 19 -2.82 0.97 20.45
CA SER A 19 -3.25 -0.41 20.28
C SER A 19 -2.10 -1.31 20.74
N LYS A 20 -2.16 -1.76 21.99
CA LYS A 20 -1.29 -2.81 22.49
C LYS A 20 -1.70 -4.11 21.80
N ARG A 21 -1.07 -4.42 20.66
CA ARG A 21 -1.20 -5.72 20.01
C ARG A 21 -0.66 -6.78 20.97
N THR A 22 -1.56 -7.50 21.63
CA THR A 22 -1.20 -8.68 22.41
C THR A 22 -0.79 -9.78 21.46
N VAL A 23 0.52 -10.03 21.32
CA VAL A 23 1.02 -11.24 20.64
C VAL A 23 0.93 -12.39 21.65
N THR A 24 -0.06 -13.26 21.47
CA THR A 24 -0.23 -14.48 22.27
C THR A 24 0.96 -15.41 22.04
N LYS A 25 1.86 -15.54 23.01
CA LYS A 25 2.95 -16.54 22.98
C LYS A 25 2.39 -17.93 23.28
N PHE A 26 2.29 -18.79 22.27
CA PHE A 26 1.95 -20.21 22.43
C PHE A 26 3.17 -20.97 22.99
N LYS A 27 2.99 -21.68 24.12
CA LYS A 27 4.00 -22.59 24.68
C LYS A 27 3.66 -24.02 24.26
N TYR A 28 4.56 -24.69 23.52
CA TYR A 28 4.43 -26.10 23.18
C TYR A 28 5.34 -26.93 24.09
N THR A 29 4.77 -27.72 25.00
CA THR A 29 5.50 -28.76 25.74
C THR A 29 5.26 -30.10 25.05
N ALA A 30 6.28 -30.62 24.36
CA ALA A 30 6.20 -31.89 23.66
C ALA A 30 6.40 -33.08 24.62
N LEU A 31 5.54 -34.10 24.53
CA LEU A 31 5.84 -35.46 25.00
C LEU A 31 5.93 -36.36 23.76
N ALA A 32 7.09 -36.96 23.54
CA ALA A 32 7.41 -37.69 22.33
C ALA A 32 6.89 -39.15 22.38
N THR A 33 5.97 -39.48 21.48
CA THR A 33 5.86 -40.82 20.87
C THR A 33 5.48 -40.63 19.41
N GLY A 34 6.21 -41.29 18.52
CA GLY A 34 6.33 -40.94 17.11
C GLY A 34 5.03 -40.96 16.30
N ILE A 35 4.79 -39.85 15.60
CA ILE A 35 4.47 -39.73 14.17
C ILE A 35 4.88 -38.29 13.85
N ALA A 36 5.90 -38.09 13.03
CA ALA A 36 6.21 -36.77 12.49
C ALA A 36 5.19 -36.48 11.38
N MET A 37 4.00 -36.02 11.75
CA MET A 37 3.15 -35.29 10.81
C MET A 37 3.73 -33.89 10.70
N ALA A 38 4.44 -33.62 9.60
CA ALA A 38 4.71 -32.26 9.22
C ALA A 38 3.35 -31.57 9.01
N LEU A 39 2.97 -30.70 9.95
CA LEU A 39 1.95 -29.69 9.72
C LEU A 39 2.55 -28.71 8.71
N SER A 40 2.51 -29.05 7.42
CA SER A 40 2.65 -28.05 6.37
C SER A 40 1.40 -27.18 6.48
N GLY A 41 1.46 -26.13 7.30
CA GLY A 41 0.52 -25.03 7.20
C GLY A 41 0.48 -24.53 5.75
N PRO A 42 -0.62 -23.89 5.31
CA PRO A 42 -0.61 -23.25 4.00
C PRO A 42 0.63 -22.34 3.92
N SER A 43 1.55 -22.65 3.02
CA SER A 43 2.59 -21.70 2.64
C SER A 43 1.86 -20.58 1.92
N TYR A 44 1.57 -19.50 2.63
CA TYR A 44 1.26 -18.25 1.96
C TYR A 44 2.55 -17.86 1.23
N ALA A 45 2.46 -17.60 -0.07
CA ALA A 45 3.55 -16.89 -0.74
C ALA A 45 3.75 -15.60 0.07
N ASP A 46 4.91 -15.47 0.71
CA ASP A 46 5.23 -14.25 1.40
C ASP A 46 5.47 -13.20 0.30
N LEU A 47 4.51 -12.31 0.12
CA LEU A 47 4.63 -11.24 -0.86
C LEU A 47 5.78 -10.29 -0.49
N ASP A 48 6.25 -10.33 0.76
CA ASP A 48 7.41 -9.56 1.22
C ASP A 48 8.74 -10.15 0.72
N GLU A 49 8.81 -11.44 0.36
CA GLU A 49 10.05 -12.08 -0.12
C GLU A 49 10.40 -11.73 -1.58
N GLY A 50 9.48 -11.12 -2.34
CA GLY A 50 9.69 -10.84 -3.77
C GLY A 50 9.24 -9.46 -4.24
N VAL A 51 8.70 -8.60 -3.37
CA VAL A 51 8.29 -7.25 -3.75
C VAL A 51 9.52 -6.35 -3.89
N VAL A 52 9.69 -5.78 -5.08
CA VAL A 52 10.77 -4.82 -5.35
C VAL A 52 10.32 -3.39 -5.05
N ALA A 53 9.09 -3.05 -5.43
CA ALA A 53 8.49 -1.74 -5.17
C ALA A 53 6.96 -1.83 -5.13
N TYR A 54 6.33 -0.97 -4.33
CA TYR A 54 4.88 -0.89 -4.22
C TYR A 54 4.41 0.56 -4.13
N TYR A 55 3.69 1.03 -5.15
CA TYR A 55 3.22 2.42 -5.24
C TYR A 55 1.68 2.47 -5.07
N PRO A 56 1.17 2.71 -3.85
CA PRO A 56 -0.27 2.86 -3.61
C PRO A 56 -0.80 4.22 -4.10
N PHE A 57 0.09 5.14 -4.46
CA PHE A 57 -0.20 6.51 -4.86
C PHE A 57 -1.06 7.29 -3.87
N SER A 58 -0.89 7.06 -2.56
CA SER A 58 -1.62 7.71 -1.47
C SER A 58 -1.17 9.15 -1.24
N GLY A 59 -1.34 10.00 -2.26
CA GLY A 59 -0.95 11.41 -2.23
C GLY A 59 0.50 11.70 -2.63
N ASN A 60 1.28 10.68 -3.01
CA ASN A 60 2.65 10.81 -3.49
C ASN A 60 3.07 9.59 -4.35
N ALA A 61 4.28 9.62 -4.91
CA ALA A 61 4.88 8.51 -5.65
C ALA A 61 5.89 7.70 -4.80
N ASP A 62 5.72 7.69 -3.49
CA ASP A 62 6.65 7.00 -2.59
C ASP A 62 6.43 5.48 -2.66
N ASP A 63 7.53 4.74 -2.77
CA ASP A 63 7.56 3.29 -2.55
C ASP A 63 7.20 2.92 -1.09
N ALA A 64 6.09 2.22 -0.94
CA ALA A 64 5.57 1.71 0.33
C ALA A 64 5.99 0.26 0.62
N SER A 65 6.82 -0.37 -0.22
CA SER A 65 7.36 -1.71 0.04
C SER A 65 8.39 -1.72 1.19
N GLY A 66 9.00 -0.57 1.47
CA GLY A 66 10.09 -0.43 2.42
C GLY A 66 11.49 -0.52 1.79
N ASN A 67 11.58 -0.71 0.47
CA ASN A 67 12.86 -0.81 -0.25
C ASN A 67 13.47 0.55 -0.65
N GLY A 68 12.72 1.65 -0.48
CA GLY A 68 13.22 3.01 -0.70
C GLY A 68 13.32 3.41 -2.17
N ASN A 69 12.63 2.70 -3.06
CA ASN A 69 12.60 3.00 -4.49
C ASN A 69 11.60 4.12 -4.80
N HIS A 70 11.71 5.28 -4.15
CA HIS A 70 10.73 6.36 -4.30
C HIS A 70 10.76 6.98 -5.71
N GLY A 71 9.59 7.31 -6.24
CA GLY A 71 9.44 8.01 -7.51
C GLY A 71 9.48 9.54 -7.35
N SER A 72 10.04 10.22 -8.34
CA SER A 72 9.95 11.67 -8.52
C SER A 72 8.92 11.98 -9.60
N VAL A 73 7.97 12.86 -9.29
CA VAL A 73 6.90 13.25 -10.21
C VAL A 73 7.28 14.51 -10.96
N ASP A 74 7.15 14.49 -12.29
CA ASP A 74 7.27 15.66 -13.16
C ASP A 74 6.06 15.70 -14.10
N GLY A 75 5.35 16.83 -14.12
CA GLY A 75 4.09 17.03 -14.87
C GLY A 75 2.86 16.31 -14.30
N ALA A 76 2.95 15.01 -14.00
CA ALA A 76 1.78 14.19 -13.66
C ALA A 76 1.05 14.67 -12.40
N THR A 77 -0.28 14.61 -12.41
CA THR A 77 -1.12 15.14 -11.31
C THR A 77 -1.91 14.05 -10.60
N LEU A 78 -2.12 14.22 -9.28
CA LEU A 78 -2.92 13.28 -8.49
C LEU A 78 -4.40 13.30 -8.92
N THR A 79 -5.00 12.12 -8.98
CA THR A 79 -6.40 11.92 -9.36
C THR A 79 -7.07 10.83 -8.52
N THR A 80 -8.34 10.55 -8.81
CA THR A 80 -9.14 9.53 -8.14
C THR A 80 -8.67 8.13 -8.55
N GLY A 81 -8.33 7.31 -7.56
CA GLY A 81 -7.90 5.93 -7.79
C GLY A 81 -9.06 4.96 -8.07
N ARG A 82 -8.73 3.71 -8.40
CA ARG A 82 -9.70 2.66 -8.79
C ARG A 82 -10.84 2.42 -7.78
N ALA A 83 -10.60 2.72 -6.51
CA ALA A 83 -11.56 2.52 -5.43
C ALA A 83 -12.47 3.76 -5.19
N GLY A 84 -12.36 4.80 -6.02
CA GLY A 84 -13.09 6.05 -5.85
C GLY A 84 -12.47 7.02 -4.83
N ASN A 85 -11.34 6.66 -4.21
CA ASN A 85 -10.64 7.53 -3.28
C ASN A 85 -9.84 8.61 -4.05
N SER A 86 -9.95 9.86 -3.64
CA SER A 86 -9.16 10.97 -4.18
C SER A 86 -7.67 10.80 -3.90
N ASN A 87 -6.81 11.27 -4.81
CA ASN A 87 -5.35 11.25 -4.66
C ASN A 87 -4.81 9.85 -4.39
N CYS A 88 -5.27 8.87 -5.17
CA CYS A 88 -4.87 7.46 -5.10
C CYS A 88 -4.46 6.90 -6.48
N ALA A 89 -4.18 7.79 -7.43
CA ALA A 89 -3.66 7.51 -8.76
C ALA A 89 -3.05 8.79 -9.36
N TYR A 90 -2.32 8.67 -10.46
CA TYR A 90 -1.82 9.79 -11.26
C TYR A 90 -2.50 9.84 -12.62
N HIS A 91 -2.84 11.05 -13.06
CA HIS A 91 -3.29 11.36 -14.40
C HIS A 91 -2.08 11.80 -15.23
N PHE A 92 -1.95 11.21 -16.42
CA PHE A 92 -0.95 11.54 -17.43
C PHE A 92 -1.69 12.09 -18.65
N ASP A 93 -1.41 13.32 -19.06
CA ASP A 93 -2.12 14.01 -20.14
C ASP A 93 -1.63 13.61 -21.56
N GLY A 94 -0.45 13.01 -21.63
CA GLY A 94 0.17 12.51 -22.86
C GLY A 94 1.13 13.48 -23.54
N GLU A 95 1.52 14.59 -22.89
CA GLU A 95 2.51 15.54 -23.41
C GLU A 95 3.92 15.27 -22.86
N ASP A 96 4.16 15.57 -21.57
CA ASP A 96 5.49 15.48 -20.93
C ASP A 96 5.47 14.93 -19.49
N ASP A 97 4.37 14.31 -19.09
CA ASP A 97 4.19 13.73 -17.75
C ASP A 97 5.03 12.45 -17.51
N VAL A 98 5.81 12.42 -16.43
CA VAL A 98 6.59 11.25 -16.00
C VAL A 98 6.62 11.07 -14.47
N ILE A 99 6.69 9.82 -14.04
CA ILE A 99 7.13 9.47 -12.68
C ILE A 99 8.41 8.66 -12.84
N GLU A 100 9.54 9.26 -12.47
CA GLU A 100 10.85 8.64 -12.59
C GLU A 100 11.23 7.93 -11.28
N VAL A 101 11.57 6.65 -11.38
CA VAL A 101 12.16 5.90 -10.27
C VAL A 101 13.61 5.62 -10.63
N PRO A 102 14.59 6.22 -9.94
CA PRO A 102 15.99 5.98 -10.23
C PRO A 102 16.35 4.52 -9.98
N ASN A 103 17.07 3.91 -10.92
CA ASN A 103 17.59 2.56 -10.76
C ASN A 103 18.85 2.56 -9.86
N THR A 104 18.65 2.87 -8.58
CA THR A 104 19.71 2.77 -7.58
C THR A 104 19.94 1.30 -7.22
N ASN A 105 21.20 0.89 -7.14
CA ASN A 105 21.61 -0.48 -6.79
C ASN A 105 21.16 -1.57 -7.78
N ASN A 106 20.87 -1.22 -9.04
CA ASN A 106 20.56 -2.17 -10.13
C ASN A 106 19.30 -3.02 -9.88
N VAL A 107 18.44 -2.60 -8.96
CA VAL A 107 17.20 -3.31 -8.60
C VAL A 107 16.21 -3.40 -9.77
N PHE A 108 16.26 -2.46 -10.71
CA PHE A 108 15.45 -2.43 -11.93
C PHE A 108 16.22 -2.84 -13.18
N ASP A 109 17.36 -3.55 -13.06
CA ASP A 109 18.03 -4.16 -14.23
C ASP A 109 17.23 -5.34 -14.80
N LEU A 110 16.27 -5.88 -14.03
CA LEU A 110 15.30 -6.92 -14.44
C LEU A 110 15.98 -8.14 -15.11
N THR A 111 17.17 -8.53 -14.64
CA THR A 111 17.98 -9.62 -15.22
C THR A 111 17.41 -11.01 -14.94
N ASP A 112 16.66 -11.16 -13.85
CA ASP A 112 15.94 -12.38 -13.48
C ASP A 112 14.46 -12.31 -13.88
N SER A 113 13.71 -13.37 -13.60
CA SER A 113 12.26 -13.37 -13.82
C SER A 113 11.58 -12.31 -12.96
N TRP A 114 10.75 -11.48 -13.57
CA TRP A 114 10.03 -10.40 -12.88
C TRP A 114 8.54 -10.40 -13.22
N THR A 115 7.77 -9.67 -12.42
CA THR A 115 6.34 -9.45 -12.65
C THR A 115 5.99 -8.00 -12.31
N LEU A 116 5.12 -7.40 -13.12
CA LEU A 116 4.55 -6.08 -12.88
C LEU A 116 3.03 -6.19 -12.89
N SER A 117 2.36 -5.47 -11.99
CA SER A 117 0.91 -5.35 -12.00
C SER A 117 0.49 -3.91 -11.72
N ALA A 118 -0.50 -3.42 -12.46
CA ALA A 118 -0.99 -2.05 -12.34
C ALA A 118 -2.47 -1.96 -12.73
N TRP A 119 -3.14 -0.93 -12.23
CA TRP A 119 -4.45 -0.50 -12.71
C TRP A 119 -4.26 0.70 -13.63
N VAL A 120 -4.82 0.63 -14.83
CA VAL A 120 -4.71 1.69 -15.84
C VAL A 120 -6.11 2.01 -16.36
N GLN A 121 -6.43 3.31 -16.44
CA GLN A 121 -7.67 3.80 -17.03
C GLN A 121 -7.31 4.69 -18.22
N PHE A 122 -7.88 4.39 -19.39
CA PHE A 122 -7.77 5.24 -20.57
C PHE A 122 -8.99 6.18 -20.66
N PRO A 123 -8.83 7.41 -21.13
CA PRO A 123 -9.97 8.29 -21.39
C PRO A 123 -10.85 7.69 -22.50
N GLU A 124 -12.17 7.84 -22.38
CA GLU A 124 -13.14 7.31 -23.37
C GLU A 124 -12.90 7.83 -24.79
N THR A 125 -12.29 9.02 -24.93
CA THR A 125 -11.96 9.65 -26.20
C THR A 125 -10.78 8.99 -26.94
N ALA A 126 -9.94 8.19 -26.27
CA ALA A 126 -8.84 7.47 -26.92
C ALA A 126 -9.33 6.35 -27.86
N MET A 127 -10.61 5.96 -27.78
CA MET A 127 -11.23 4.91 -28.61
C MET A 127 -11.87 5.43 -29.90
N LYS A 128 -11.54 6.64 -30.37
CA LYS A 128 -12.10 7.17 -31.63
C LYS A 128 -11.41 6.53 -32.84
N TYR A 129 -11.85 5.32 -33.20
CA TYR A 129 -11.46 4.65 -34.45
C TYR A 129 -11.59 5.63 -35.62
N LYS A 130 -10.49 5.88 -36.35
CA LYS A 130 -10.54 6.50 -37.67
C LYS A 130 -10.91 5.40 -38.67
N PRO A 131 -12.10 5.42 -39.28
CA PRO A 131 -12.38 4.50 -40.38
C PRO A 131 -11.40 4.79 -41.52
N ILE A 132 -10.81 3.73 -42.07
CA ILE A 132 -10.11 3.81 -43.35
C ILE A 132 -11.18 4.03 -44.40
N VAL A 133 -11.18 5.23 -45.01
CA VAL A 133 -11.89 5.53 -46.25
C VAL A 133 -10.92 5.46 -47.40
#